data_AF-G9KVM0-F1
#
_entry.id   AF-G9KVM0-F1
#
_cell.length_a   1.000
_cell.length_b   1.000
_cell.length_c   1.000
_cell.angle_alpha   90.00
_cell.angle_beta   90.00
_cell.angle_gamma   90.00
#
_symmetry.space_group_name_H-M   'P 1'
#
loop_
_entity.id
_entity.type
_entity.pdbx_description
1 polymer ?
#
loop_
_entity_poly.entity_id
_entity_poly.type
_entity_poly.pdbx_seq_one_letter_code
_entity_poly.pdbx_strand_id
1 'polypeptide(L)'
;DLKLENLLLDKRENVKISDFGFSKMVPSNQTVHSSPSYRQVNCFTNHLSQTYCGSFAYACPEILLGLPYNPFLSDTWSMGVILYTLVVARLPFDDTNLKKLLKETQKEVTFPSNYSISQEC
;
A
#
# COMPACT_ATOMS: atom_id res chain seq x y z
N ASP A 1 6.41 1.64 4.14
CA ASP A 1 7.26 0.73 3.34
C ASP A 1 6.76 -0.70 3.52
N LEU A 2 5.51 -0.94 3.14
CA LEU A 2 4.96 -2.29 3.13
C LEU A 2 5.46 -2.99 1.86
N LYS A 3 6.16 -4.10 2.06
CA LYS A 3 6.76 -4.94 1.01
C LYS A 3 6.93 -6.36 1.54
N LEU A 4 7.13 -7.33 0.64
CA LEU A 4 7.23 -8.74 1.04
C LEU A 4 8.39 -9.00 2.00
N GLU A 5 9.51 -8.29 1.82
CA GLU A 5 10.71 -8.39 2.66
C GLU A 5 10.46 -7.97 4.11
N ASN A 6 9.45 -7.12 4.34
CA ASN A 6 9.08 -6.63 5.67
C ASN A 6 7.95 -7.46 6.31
N LEU A 7 7.44 -8.48 5.61
CA LEU A 7 6.44 -9.43 6.13
C LEU A 7 7.14 -10.72 6.56
N LEU A 8 7.34 -10.87 7.86
CA LEU A 8 7.99 -12.02 8.47
C LEU A 8 6.96 -13.03 8.97
N LEU A 9 7.37 -14.29 9.14
CA LEU A 9 6.55 -15.33 9.78
C LEU A 9 7.14 -15.67 11.15
N ASP A 10 6.27 -15.77 12.16
CA ASP A 10 6.66 -16.33 13.45
C ASP A 10 6.64 -17.87 13.43
N LYS A 11 7.05 -18.50 14.54
CA LYS A 11 7.10 -19.98 14.69
C LYS A 11 5.76 -20.70 14.52
N ARG A 12 4.65 -19.96 14.46
CA ARG A 12 3.28 -20.46 14.30
C ARG A 12 2.68 -19.96 12.97
N GLU A 13 3.52 -19.55 12.03
CA GLU A 13 3.14 -19.07 10.70
C GLU A 13 2.22 -17.83 10.71
N ASN A 14 2.26 -17.03 11.79
CA ASN A 14 1.56 -15.75 11.78
C ASN A 14 2.43 -14.69 11.10
N VAL A 15 1.82 -13.92 10.21
CA VAL A 15 2.45 -12.75 9.60
C VAL A 15 2.76 -11.69 10.66
N LYS A 16 3.98 -11.16 10.64
CA LYS A 16 4.46 -10.05 11.46
C LYS A 16 5.04 -8.98 10.53
N ILE A 17 4.62 -7.75 10.72
CA ILE A 17 5.21 -6.60 10.04
C ILE A 17 6.47 -6.20 10.79
N SER A 18 7.55 -5.94 10.05
CA SER A 18 8.83 -5.47 10.56
C SER A 18 9.24 -4.16 9.87
N ASP A 19 10.35 -3.57 10.33
CA ASP A 19 10.93 -2.33 9.82
C ASP A 19 9.97 -1.12 9.77
N PHE A 20 9.88 -0.42 10.90
CA PHE A 20 9.08 0.78 11.06
C PHE A 20 9.89 2.07 10.79
N GLY A 21 11.04 1.98 10.10
CA GLY A 21 11.92 3.13 9.85
C GLY A 21 11.27 4.27 9.06
N PHE A 22 10.24 3.96 8.27
CA PHE A 22 9.45 4.94 7.52
C PHE A 22 8.04 5.17 8.07
N SER A 23 7.73 4.64 9.26
CA SER A 23 6.42 4.82 9.87
C SER A 23 6.20 6.27 10.31
N LYS A 24 4.96 6.75 10.17
CA LYS A 24 4.57 8.12 10.50
C LYS A 24 3.33 8.12 11.37
N MET A 25 3.42 8.82 12.50
CA MET A 25 2.25 9.08 13.33
C MET A 25 1.40 10.17 12.66
N VAL A 26 0.16 9.83 12.33
CA VAL A 26 -0.82 10.76 11.77
C VAL A 26 -1.78 11.19 12.88
N PRO A 27 -1.81 12.48 13.28
CA PRO A 27 -2.71 12.94 14.33
C PRO A 27 -4.17 12.70 13.96
N SER A 28 -4.95 12.11 14.86
CA SER A 28 -6.40 12.03 14.71
C SER A 28 -7.00 13.38 15.08
N ASN A 29 -7.27 14.24 14.09
CA ASN A 29 -7.94 15.52 14.34
C ASN A 29 -9.42 15.25 14.66
N GLN A 30 -9.72 14.76 15.87
CA GLN A 30 -11.07 14.74 16.40
C GLN A 30 -11.45 16.15 16.87
N THR A 31 -11.86 17.01 15.95
CA THR A 31 -12.95 17.96 16.27
C THR A 31 -14.24 17.33 15.77
N VAL A 32 -14.67 16.27 16.46
CA VAL A 32 -15.99 15.65 16.25
C VAL A 32 -17.00 16.52 16.98
N HIS A 33 -17.68 17.40 16.25
CA HIS A 33 -19.06 17.72 16.62
C HIS A 33 -19.90 16.47 16.32
N SER A 34 -20.57 16.03 17.37
CA SER A 34 -21.33 14.80 17.55
C SER A 34 -22.21 14.38 16.38
N SER A 35 -21.99 13.18 15.85
CA SER A 35 -23.09 12.30 15.42
C SER A 35 -22.67 10.82 15.52
N PRO A 36 -23.49 9.93 16.12
CA PRO A 36 -23.05 8.58 16.52
C PRO A 36 -23.08 7.54 15.39
N SER A 37 -23.53 7.90 14.18
CA SER A 37 -23.87 6.93 13.13
C SER A 37 -22.87 6.80 11.99
N TYR A 38 -21.76 7.55 11.98
CA TYR A 38 -20.77 7.51 10.88
C TYR A 38 -19.33 7.81 11.37
N ARG A 39 -18.82 7.05 12.34
CA ARG A 39 -17.54 7.34 13.02
C ARG A 39 -16.26 6.89 12.29
N GLN A 40 -16.33 6.42 11.03
CA GLN A 40 -15.15 5.83 10.36
C GLN A 40 -14.93 6.26 8.90
N VAL A 41 -15.30 7.49 8.52
CA VAL A 41 -15.02 8.00 7.15
C VAL A 41 -14.26 9.34 7.15
N ASN A 42 -14.14 10.02 8.30
CA ASN A 42 -13.44 11.32 8.39
C ASN A 42 -11.92 11.22 8.69
N CYS A 43 -11.33 10.03 8.72
CA CYS A 43 -9.87 9.86 8.88
C CYS A 43 -9.07 10.08 7.58
N PHE A 44 -9.75 10.24 6.44
CA PHE A 44 -9.09 10.27 5.13
C PHE A 44 -8.78 11.67 4.58
N THR A 45 -9.26 12.76 5.19
CA THR A 45 -9.42 13.99 4.41
C THR A 45 -8.45 15.14 4.65
N ASN A 46 -7.57 15.14 5.67
CA ASN A 46 -6.74 16.34 5.93
C ASN A 46 -5.25 16.14 6.23
N HIS A 47 -4.71 14.91 6.17
CA HIS A 47 -3.29 14.67 6.46
C HIS A 47 -2.54 14.13 5.26
N LEU A 48 -1.95 15.04 4.48
CA LEU A 48 -1.04 14.68 3.40
C LEU A 48 0.39 14.59 3.92
N SER A 49 1.09 13.52 3.53
CA SER A 49 2.52 13.38 3.74
C SER A 49 3.28 13.93 2.54
N GLN A 50 4.41 14.60 2.81
CA GLN A 50 5.36 15.10 1.80
C GLN A 50 6.70 14.37 1.90
N THR A 51 6.75 13.23 2.61
CA THR A 51 7.96 12.42 2.75
C THR A 51 8.01 11.38 1.64
N TYR A 52 8.83 11.61 0.63
CA TYR A 52 8.97 10.71 -0.53
C TYR A 52 10.01 9.63 -0.21
N CYS A 53 9.56 8.50 0.33
CA CYS A 53 10.42 7.40 0.77
C CYS A 53 9.75 6.03 0.55
N GLY A 54 10.48 4.96 0.85
CA GLY A 54 10.04 3.58 0.66
C GLY A 54 10.49 2.96 -0.66
N SER A 55 10.08 1.72 -0.87
CA SER A 55 10.50 0.90 -2.01
C SER A 55 9.61 1.16 -3.22
N PHE A 56 10.18 1.68 -4.32
CA PHE A 56 9.39 2.17 -5.46
C PHE A 56 8.45 1.15 -6.09
N ALA A 57 8.83 -0.13 -6.16
CA ALA A 57 7.99 -1.20 -6.70
C ALA A 57 6.62 -1.34 -5.99
N TYR A 58 6.54 -0.89 -4.73
CA TYR A 58 5.34 -0.95 -3.89
C TYR A 58 4.67 0.41 -3.70
N ALA A 59 5.27 1.50 -4.21
CA ALA A 59 4.80 2.85 -3.98
C ALA A 59 3.63 3.22 -4.92
N CYS A 60 2.71 4.05 -4.42
CA CYS A 60 1.61 4.60 -5.21
C CYS A 60 2.10 5.67 -6.21
N PRO A 61 1.34 5.92 -7.30
CA PRO A 61 1.74 6.85 -8.36
C PRO A 61 2.06 8.26 -7.86
N GLU A 62 1.32 8.76 -6.87
CA GLU A 62 1.53 10.08 -6.28
C GLU A 62 2.88 10.20 -5.57
N ILE A 63 3.35 9.14 -4.89
CA ILE A 63 4.71 9.12 -4.31
C ILE A 63 5.76 9.13 -5.43
N LEU A 64 5.57 8.32 -6.47
CA LEU A 64 6.50 8.25 -7.62
C LEU A 64 6.60 9.58 -8.38
N LEU A 65 5.53 10.37 -8.36
CA LEU A 65 5.45 11.72 -8.94
C LEU A 65 5.96 12.82 -8.01
N GLY A 66 6.31 12.51 -6.77
CA GLY A 66 6.71 13.52 -5.78
C GLY A 66 5.54 14.41 -5.34
N LEU A 67 4.30 13.91 -5.40
CA LEU A 67 3.10 14.64 -4.98
C LEU A 67 2.75 14.32 -3.52
N PRO A 68 2.23 15.29 -2.75
CA PRO A 68 1.70 15.02 -1.42
C PRO A 68 0.65 13.91 -1.48
N TYR A 69 0.73 12.94 -0.57
CA TYR A 69 -0.06 11.72 -0.63
C TYR A 69 -0.78 11.44 0.69
N ASN A 70 -1.90 10.71 0.62
CA ASN A 70 -2.55 10.21 1.82
C ASN A 70 -1.79 8.96 2.32
N PRO A 71 -1.23 8.97 3.54
CA PRO A 71 -0.42 7.87 4.04
C PRO A 71 -1.21 6.55 4.16
N PHE A 72 -2.50 6.60 4.52
CA PHE A 72 -3.34 5.40 4.62
C PHE A 72 -3.64 4.80 3.24
N LEU A 73 -3.92 5.62 2.24
CA LEU A 73 -4.17 5.13 0.87
C LEU A 73 -2.88 4.58 0.23
N SER A 74 -1.73 5.19 0.54
CA SER A 74 -0.43 4.66 0.14
C SER A 74 -0.16 3.26 0.71
N ASP A 75 -0.52 3.01 1.97
CA ASP A 75 -0.40 1.67 2.56
C ASP A 75 -1.34 0.68 1.87
N THR A 76 -2.58 1.07 1.58
CA THR A 76 -3.54 0.24 0.81
C THR A 76 -3.01 -0.12 -0.58
N TRP A 77 -2.41 0.83 -1.29
CA TRP A 77 -1.77 0.56 -2.58
C TRP A 77 -0.66 -0.49 -2.46
N SER A 78 0.24 -0.30 -1.48
CA SER A 78 1.34 -1.22 -1.22
C SER A 78 0.83 -2.64 -0.90
N MET A 79 -0.25 -2.74 -0.11
CA MET A 79 -0.93 -4.01 0.17
C MET A 79 -1.49 -4.67 -1.10
N GLY A 80 -2.03 -3.89 -2.04
CA GLY A 80 -2.50 -4.41 -3.33
C GLY A 80 -1.36 -5.02 -4.16
N VAL A 81 -0.21 -4.34 -4.21
CA VAL A 81 1.01 -4.87 -4.85
C VAL A 81 1.48 -6.16 -4.19
N ILE A 82 1.48 -6.22 -2.86
CA ILE A 82 1.83 -7.42 -2.09
C ILE A 82 0.87 -8.57 -2.42
N LEU A 83 -0.44 -8.34 -2.35
CA LEU A 83 -1.46 -9.36 -2.61
C LEU A 83 -1.34 -9.92 -4.03
N TYR A 84 -1.17 -9.04 -5.02
CA TYR A 84 -0.91 -9.46 -6.39
C TYR A 84 0.34 -10.35 -6.47
N THR A 85 1.42 -9.94 -5.82
CA THR A 85 2.68 -10.68 -5.87
C THR A 85 2.58 -12.04 -5.19
N LEU A 86 1.82 -12.15 -4.10
CA LEU A 86 1.56 -13.43 -3.43
C LEU A 86 0.78 -14.41 -4.31
N VAL A 87 -0.20 -13.92 -5.08
CA VAL A 87 -1.04 -14.75 -5.96
C VAL A 87 -0.33 -15.09 -7.27
N VAL A 88 0.35 -14.12 -7.88
CA VAL A 88 0.88 -14.19 -9.25
C VAL A 88 2.39 -14.50 -9.27
N ALA A 89 3.06 -14.50 -8.12
CA ALA A 89 4.50 -14.73 -7.98
C ALA A 89 5.40 -13.78 -8.81
N ARG A 90 4.88 -12.60 -9.17
CA ARG A 90 5.61 -11.51 -9.83
C ARG A 90 4.98 -10.17 -9.47
N LEU A 91 5.73 -9.08 -9.62
CA LEU A 91 5.18 -7.73 -9.46
C LEU A 91 4.10 -7.42 -10.52
N PRO A 92 3.09 -6.61 -10.17
CA PRO A 92 2.07 -6.16 -11.11
C PRO A 92 2.61 -5.18 -12.16
N PHE A 93 3.67 -4.43 -11.82
CA PHE A 93 4.27 -3.40 -12.66
C PHE A 93 5.76 -3.66 -12.85
N ASP A 94 6.28 -3.27 -14.00
CA ASP A 94 7.71 -3.36 -14.29
C ASP A 94 8.47 -2.21 -13.62
N ASP A 95 9.34 -2.54 -12.69
CA ASP A 95 10.12 -1.62 -11.86
C ASP A 95 11.56 -1.40 -12.35
N THR A 96 11.92 -1.90 -13.55
CA THR A 96 13.29 -1.80 -14.10
C THR A 96 13.81 -0.37 -14.21
N ASN A 97 12.91 0.60 -14.40
CA ASN A 97 13.24 2.01 -14.27
C ASN A 97 11.99 2.82 -13.89
N LEU A 98 12.21 3.92 -13.18
CA LEU A 98 11.14 4.77 -12.64
C LEU A 98 10.16 5.28 -13.72
N LYS A 99 10.64 5.61 -14.92
CA LYS A 99 9.77 6.11 -16.01
C LYS A 99 8.80 5.02 -16.48
N LYS A 100 9.29 3.78 -16.61
CA LYS A 100 8.46 2.64 -17.01
C LYS A 100 7.48 2.28 -15.90
N LEU A 101 7.95 2.20 -14.67
CA LEU A 101 7.10 1.95 -13.49
C LEU A 101 5.94 2.95 -13.44
N LEU A 102 6.24 4.25 -13.50
CA LEU A 102 5.22 5.29 -13.48
C LEU A 102 4.19 5.12 -14.61
N LYS A 103 4.64 4.78 -15.83
CA LYS A 103 3.74 4.52 -16.96
C LYS A 103 2.87 3.28 -16.74
N GLU A 104 3.41 2.19 -16.18
CA GLU A 104 2.65 0.98 -15.90
C GLU A 104 1.62 1.19 -14.78
N THR A 105 1.96 1.97 -13.74
CA THR A 105 1.03 2.26 -12.63
C THR A 105 -0.21 3.07 -13.04
N GLN A 106 -0.20 3.67 -14.23
CA GLN A 106 -1.35 4.39 -14.81
C GLN A 106 -2.24 3.51 -15.68
N LYS A 107 -1.85 2.25 -15.92
CA LYS A 107 -2.62 1.27 -16.69
C LYS A 107 -3.43 0.37 -15.77
N GLU A 108 -4.40 -0.31 -16.35
CA GLU A 108 -5.10 -1.40 -15.66
C GLU A 108 -4.15 -2.56 -15.37
N VAL A 109 -4.28 -3.12 -14.16
CA VAL A 109 -3.52 -4.30 -13.74
C VAL A 109 -3.99 -5.51 -14.54
N THR A 110 -3.04 -6.22 -15.16
CA THR A 110 -3.35 -7.46 -15.87
C THR A 110 -3.32 -8.65 -14.91
N PHE A 111 -4.48 -9.28 -14.72
CA PHE A 111 -4.62 -10.52 -13.96
C PHE A 111 -4.57 -11.72 -14.90
N PRO A 112 -3.58 -12.62 -14.76
CA PRO A 112 -3.53 -13.84 -15.55
C PRO A 112 -4.68 -14.80 -15.20
N SER A 113 -5.22 -15.48 -16.21
CA SER A 113 -6.42 -16.31 -16.11
C SER A 113 -6.21 -17.71 -15.51
N ASN A 114 -4.97 -18.11 -15.26
CA ASN A 114 -4.58 -19.48 -14.92
C ASN A 114 -4.13 -19.68 -13.45
N TYR A 115 -4.71 -18.93 -12.50
CA TYR A 115 -4.41 -19.09 -11.08
C TYR A 115 -5.60 -19.67 -10.34
N SER A 116 -5.39 -20.81 -9.67
CA SER A 116 -6.33 -21.37 -8.72
C SER A 116 -6.09 -20.73 -7.36
N ILE A 117 -7.02 -19.89 -6.91
CA ILE A 117 -7.06 -19.41 -5.54
C ILE A 117 -7.73 -20.50 -4.70
N SER A 118 -7.17 -20.80 -3.53
CA SER A 118 -7.73 -21.78 -2.59
C SER A 118 -9.12 -21.32 -2.12
N GLN A 119 -10.04 -22.24 -1.85
CA GLN A 119 -11.42 -21.91 -1.47
C GLN A 119 -11.51 -21.12 -0.15
N GLU A 120 -10.46 -21.19 0.66
CA GLU A 120 -10.34 -20.49 1.94
C GLU A 120 -10.05 -18.98 1.79
N CYS A 121 -9.74 -18.50 0.58
CA CYS A 121 -9.49 -17.09 0.26
C CYS A 121 -10.69 -16.45 -0.44
#